data_AF-A0A5C6VRJ5-F1
#
_entry.id   AF-A0A5C6VRJ5-F1
#
_cell.length_a   1.000
_cell.length_b   1.000
_cell.length_c   1.000
_cell.angle_alpha   90.00
_cell.angle_beta   90.00
_cell.angle_gamma   90.00
#
_symmetry.space_group_name_H-M   'P 1'
#
loop_
_entity.id
_entity.type
_entity.pdbx_description
1 polymer ?
#
loop_
_entity_poly.entity_id
_entity_poly.type
_entity_poly.pdbx_seq_one_letter_code
_entity_poly.pdbx_strand_id
1 'polypeptide(L)'
;MELKPHSSHSINIVTKKKFRIKSVLNLYGIFIFLGLIVSIFTVPLTINEELELTRNKMEITKIKKYLSFIFSSGIIYFFSVNVYGLRKIGRKLFLITMVLVLSFSIFMIFYLLSHPTKH
;
A
#
# COMPACT_ATOMS: atom_id res chain seq x y z
N MET A 1 -53.02 -0.81 -45.11
CA MET A 1 -52.25 -1.72 -44.25
C MET A 1 -51.57 -0.85 -43.20
N GLU A 2 -52.13 -0.77 -41.99
CA GLU A 2 -51.64 0.12 -40.93
C GLU A 2 -50.48 -0.56 -40.19
N LEU A 3 -49.30 0.07 -40.19
CA LEU A 3 -48.12 -0.42 -39.48
C LEU A 3 -48.21 0.01 -38.01
N LYS A 4 -48.56 -0.93 -37.13
CA LYS A 4 -48.45 -0.75 -35.68
C LYS A 4 -46.98 -0.83 -35.27
N PRO A 5 -46.43 0.15 -34.53
CA PRO A 5 -45.05 0.06 -34.05
C PRO A 5 -44.94 -0.95 -32.90
N HIS A 6 -44.06 -1.94 -33.10
CA HIS A 6 -43.69 -2.92 -32.09
C HIS A 6 -42.97 -2.24 -30.91
N SER A 7 -43.39 -2.60 -29.69
CA SER A 7 -42.84 -2.11 -28.43
C SER A 7 -41.36 -2.44 -28.29
N SER A 8 -40.55 -1.40 -28.06
CA SER A 8 -39.13 -1.52 -27.73
C SER A 8 -38.99 -2.17 -26.35
N HIS A 9 -38.64 -3.44 -26.35
CA HIS A 9 -38.27 -4.20 -25.15
C HIS A 9 -37.11 -3.47 -24.44
N SER A 10 -37.37 -2.96 -23.23
CA SER A 10 -36.36 -2.30 -22.41
C SER A 10 -35.34 -3.33 -21.95
N ILE A 11 -34.20 -3.39 -22.66
CA ILE A 11 -33.06 -4.20 -22.28
C ILE A 11 -32.63 -3.73 -20.90
N ASN A 12 -32.91 -4.55 -19.88
CA ASN A 12 -32.43 -4.37 -18.54
C ASN A 12 -30.91 -4.59 -18.58
N ILE A 13 -30.17 -3.51 -18.85
CA ILE A 13 -28.72 -3.45 -18.70
C ILE A 13 -28.46 -3.62 -17.21
N VAL A 14 -28.38 -4.88 -16.77
CA VAL A 14 -27.75 -5.27 -15.51
C VAL A 14 -26.36 -4.67 -15.58
N THR A 15 -26.22 -3.52 -14.93
CA THR A 15 -25.01 -2.72 -14.93
C THR A 15 -23.95 -3.62 -14.33
N LYS A 16 -23.15 -4.26 -15.20
CA LYS A 16 -22.02 -5.09 -14.82
C LYS A 16 -21.18 -4.20 -13.91
N LYS A 17 -21.22 -4.46 -12.61
CA LYS A 17 -20.58 -3.66 -11.57
C LYS A 17 -19.11 -3.58 -11.96
N LYS A 18 -18.71 -2.50 -12.64
CA LYS A 18 -17.31 -2.21 -12.95
C LYS A 18 -16.68 -2.00 -11.59
N PHE A 19 -16.16 -3.08 -11.01
CA PHE A 19 -15.31 -3.01 -9.84
C PHE A 19 -14.20 -2.04 -10.23
N ARG A 20 -14.29 -0.82 -9.70
CA ARG A 20 -13.28 0.20 -9.97
C ARG A 20 -11.99 -0.37 -9.41
N ILE A 21 -10.95 -0.48 -10.23
CA ILE A 21 -9.61 -0.97 -9.84
C ILE A 21 -9.12 -0.27 -8.56
N LYS A 22 -9.49 1.00 -8.37
CA LYS A 22 -9.28 1.76 -7.12
C LYS A 22 -9.83 1.07 -5.87
N SER A 23 -11.03 0.49 -5.95
CA SER A 23 -11.70 -0.17 -4.82
C SER A 23 -10.96 -1.44 -4.40
N VAL A 24 -10.46 -2.21 -5.36
CA VAL A 24 -9.67 -3.42 -5.10
C VAL A 24 -8.32 -3.03 -4.50
N LEU A 25 -7.68 -2.00 -5.04
CA LEU A 25 -6.39 -1.53 -4.57
C LEU A 25 -6.48 -0.92 -3.15
N ASN A 26 -7.54 -0.17 -2.84
CA ASN A 26 -7.79 0.27 -1.47
C ASN A 26 -8.02 -0.90 -0.51
N LEU A 27 -8.81 -1.92 -0.90
CA LEU A 27 -9.04 -3.10 -0.08
C LEU A 27 -7.73 -3.84 0.22
N TYR A 28 -6.89 -4.02 -0.80
CA TYR A 28 -5.58 -4.62 -0.64
C TYR A 28 -4.68 -3.82 0.30
N GLY A 29 -4.71 -2.48 0.18
CA GLY A 29 -3.98 -1.58 1.07
C GLY A 29 -4.39 -1.73 2.53
N ILE A 30 -5.71 -1.78 2.79
CA ILE A 30 -6.25 -2.02 4.14
C ILE A 30 -5.75 -3.35 4.68
N PHE A 31 -5.78 -4.40 3.87
CA PHE A 31 -5.36 -5.74 4.29
C PHE A 31 -3.87 -5.79 4.66
N ILE A 32 -3.00 -5.18 3.84
CA ILE A 32 -1.57 -5.04 4.16
C ILE A 32 -1.38 -4.23 5.45
N PHE A 33 -2.07 -3.11 5.60
CA PHE A 33 -1.96 -2.27 6.79
C PHE A 33 -2.33 -3.01 8.06
N LEU A 34 -3.44 -3.75 8.02
CA LEU A 34 -3.87 -4.59 9.12
C LEU A 34 -2.83 -5.65 9.45
N GLY A 35 -2.29 -6.34 8.43
CA GLY A 35 -1.23 -7.32 8.59
C GLY A 35 0.03 -6.74 9.24
N LEU A 36 0.43 -5.53 8.84
CA LEU A 36 1.59 -4.83 9.42
C LEU A 36 1.36 -4.41 10.87
N ILE A 37 0.14 -3.98 11.22
CA ILE A 37 -0.22 -3.67 12.62
C ILE A 37 -0.21 -4.95 13.47
N VAL A 38 -0.77 -6.05 12.96
CA VAL A 38 -0.76 -7.35 13.64
C VAL A 38 0.68 -7.84 13.84
N SER A 39 1.54 -7.62 12.85
CA SER A 39 2.98 -7.94 12.93
C SER A 39 3.66 -7.29 14.12
N ILE A 40 3.26 -6.09 14.57
CA ILE A 40 3.83 -5.46 15.78
C ILE A 40 3.66 -6.35 17.02
N PHE A 41 2.54 -7.06 17.12
CA PHE A 41 2.24 -7.98 18.21
C PHE A 41 2.93 -9.32 18.04
N THR A 42 3.27 -9.71 16.80
CA THR A 42 3.94 -10.98 16.48
C THR A 42 5.47 -10.87 16.44
N VAL A 43 6.05 -9.71 16.15
CA VAL A 43 7.50 -9.46 16.13
C VAL A 43 8.23 -9.70 17.46
N PRO A 44 7.67 -9.46 18.66
CA PRO A 44 8.36 -9.86 19.90
C PRO A 44 8.47 -11.38 20.08
N LEU A 45 7.86 -12.19 19.19
CA LEU A 45 8.08 -13.63 19.11
C LEU A 45 9.22 -13.86 18.12
N THR A 46 10.46 -13.82 18.63
CA THR A 46 11.62 -14.24 17.84
C THR A 46 11.74 -15.74 18.01
N ILE A 47 11.77 -16.47 16.90
CA ILE A 47 12.02 -17.92 16.90
C ILE A 47 13.53 -18.09 16.99
N ASN A 48 14.03 -18.60 18.11
CA ASN A 48 15.44 -18.92 18.25
C ASN A 48 15.81 -20.14 17.39
N GLU A 49 17.10 -20.45 17.23
CA GLU A 49 17.56 -21.62 16.44
C GLU A 49 16.94 -22.97 16.92
N GLU A 50 16.43 -23.01 18.16
CA GLU A 50 15.72 -24.16 18.74
C GLU A 50 14.18 -24.13 18.54
N LEU A 51 13.64 -23.31 17.64
CA LEU A 51 12.19 -23.12 17.42
C LEU A 51 11.41 -22.60 18.63
N GLU A 52 12.09 -22.16 19.68
CA GLU A 52 11.46 -21.61 20.88
C GLU A 52 10.97 -20.17 20.64
N LEU A 53 9.72 -19.91 21.01
CA LEU A 53 9.12 -18.57 20.95
C LEU A 53 9.59 -17.73 22.14
N THR A 54 10.78 -17.13 22.01
CA THR A 54 11.30 -16.25 23.06
C THR A 54 10.65 -14.87 22.95
N ARG A 55 10.03 -14.40 24.04
CA ARG A 55 9.44 -13.06 24.11
C ARG A 55 10.54 -12.01 24.26
N ASN A 56 11.13 -11.59 23.15
CA ASN A 56 12.05 -10.47 23.15
C ASN A 56 11.24 -9.18 23.33
N LYS A 57 11.43 -8.47 24.45
CA LYS A 57 10.83 -7.15 24.65
C LYS A 57 11.45 -6.19 23.64
N MET A 58 10.80 -6.05 22.50
CA MET A 58 11.17 -5.05 21.50
C MET A 58 11.16 -3.67 22.18
N GLU A 59 12.30 -2.99 22.11
CA GLU A 59 12.46 -1.67 22.70
C GLU A 59 11.37 -0.71 22.19
N ILE A 60 10.71 0.00 23.11
CA ILE A 60 9.57 0.89 22.81
C ILE A 60 9.95 1.91 21.72
N THR A 61 11.21 2.37 21.72
CA THR A 61 11.79 3.25 20.69
C THR A 61 11.72 2.65 19.29
N LYS A 62 11.96 1.34 19.15
CA LYS A 62 11.96 0.61 17.88
C LYS A 62 10.54 0.39 17.36
N ILE A 63 9.60 0.07 18.27
CA ILE A 63 8.17 -0.04 17.96
C ILE A 63 7.64 1.30 17.45
N LYS A 64 7.97 2.42 18.11
CA LYS A 64 7.54 3.76 17.69
C LYS A 64 8.05 4.12 16.29
N LYS A 65 9.32 3.82 15.99
CA LYS A 65 9.90 4.03 14.66
C LYS A 65 9.19 3.18 13.60
N TYR A 66 8.94 1.92 13.89
CA TYR A 66 8.23 1.02 12.98
C TYR A 66 6.78 1.44 12.72
N LEU A 67 6.06 1.85 13.77
CA LEU A 67 4.69 2.34 13.66
C LEU A 67 4.62 3.64 12.84
N SER A 68 5.57 4.57 13.06
CA SER A 68 5.70 5.77 12.25
C SER A 68 5.98 5.44 10.78
N PHE A 69 6.82 4.44 10.52
CA PHE A 69 7.11 3.99 9.16
C PHE A 69 5.87 3.41 8.47
N ILE A 70 5.13 2.52 9.15
CA ILE A 70 3.85 1.99 8.65
C ILE A 70 2.95 3.17 8.30
N PHE A 71 2.69 4.06 9.26
CA PHE A 71 1.77 5.19 9.06
C PHE A 71 2.15 6.08 7.87
N SER A 72 3.41 6.49 7.78
CA SER A 72 3.91 7.29 6.64
C SER A 72 3.77 6.55 5.31
N SER A 73 4.10 5.25 5.26
CA SER A 73 3.97 4.44 4.04
C SER A 73 2.51 4.30 3.58
N GLY A 74 1.56 4.22 4.52
CA GLY A 74 0.13 4.16 4.19
C GLY A 74 -0.42 5.43 3.62
N ILE A 75 -0.03 6.57 4.18
CA ILE A 75 -0.41 7.87 3.61
C ILE A 75 0.05 7.93 2.15
N ILE A 76 1.29 7.57 1.87
CA ILE A 76 1.85 7.54 0.50
C ILE A 76 1.08 6.56 -0.39
N TYR A 77 0.75 5.37 0.12
CA TYR A 77 -0.01 4.35 -0.60
C TYR A 77 -1.42 4.83 -0.97
N PHE A 78 -2.24 5.19 0.03
CA PHE A 78 -3.62 5.62 -0.20
C PHE A 78 -3.68 6.88 -1.05
N PHE A 79 -2.73 7.81 -0.86
CA PHE A 79 -2.58 8.98 -1.72
C PHE A 79 -2.29 8.56 -3.17
N SER A 80 -1.33 7.64 -3.38
CA SER A 80 -1.00 7.11 -4.70
C SER A 80 -2.20 6.42 -5.37
N VAL A 81 -2.94 5.57 -4.65
CA VAL A 81 -4.13 4.88 -5.19
C VAL A 81 -5.23 5.86 -5.61
N ASN A 82 -5.47 6.88 -4.79
CA ASN A 82 -6.47 7.91 -5.09
C ASN A 82 -6.08 8.73 -6.32
N VAL A 83 -4.81 9.15 -6.36
CA VAL A 83 -4.23 9.99 -7.40
C VAL A 83 -4.07 9.23 -8.72
N TYR A 84 -3.75 7.93 -8.70
CA TYR A 84 -3.51 7.12 -9.89
C TYR A 84 -4.65 7.15 -10.90
N GLY A 85 -5.91 7.20 -10.45
CA GLY A 85 -7.04 7.28 -11.38
C GLY A 85 -7.46 8.70 -11.80
N LEU A 86 -6.71 9.74 -11.46
CA LEU A 86 -6.87 11.07 -12.09
C LEU A 86 -6.09 11.12 -13.40
N ARG A 87 -6.72 10.63 -14.48
CA ARG A 87 -6.33 10.76 -15.91
C ARG A 87 -4.83 11.04 -16.18
N LYS A 88 -4.40 12.31 -16.24
CA LYS A 88 -3.05 12.73 -16.64
C LYS A 88 -2.14 13.12 -15.46
N ILE A 89 -2.68 13.80 -14.45
CA ILE A 89 -1.91 14.25 -13.28
C ILE A 89 -1.50 13.08 -12.40
N GLY A 90 -2.34 12.03 -12.37
CA GLY A 90 -2.18 10.87 -11.51
C GLY A 90 -0.92 10.07 -11.73
N ARG A 91 -0.65 9.79 -13.01
CA ARG A 91 0.56 9.07 -13.44
C ARG A 91 1.83 9.87 -13.14
N LYS A 92 1.77 11.20 -13.29
CA LYS A 92 2.90 12.09 -13.03
C LYS A 92 3.25 12.09 -11.54
N LEU A 93 2.24 12.19 -10.66
CA LEU A 93 2.46 12.18 -9.22
C LEU A 93 2.98 10.82 -8.72
N PHE A 94 2.44 9.71 -9.22
CA PHE A 94 2.94 8.37 -8.92
C PHE A 94 4.39 8.17 -9.35
N LEU A 95 4.75 8.67 -10.54
CA LEU A 95 6.14 8.65 -11.01
C LEU A 95 7.04 9.49 -10.11
N ILE A 96 6.58 10.66 -9.69
CA ILE A 96 7.33 11.53 -8.76
C ILE A 96 7.57 10.81 -7.43
N THR A 97 6.56 10.18 -6.83
CA THR A 97 6.77 9.40 -5.58
C THR A 97 7.73 8.24 -5.77
N MET A 98 7.65 7.48 -6.86
CA MET A 98 8.62 6.41 -7.16
C MET A 98 10.05 6.94 -7.29
N VAL A 99 10.24 8.04 -8.03
CA VAL A 99 11.56 8.68 -8.20
C VAL A 99 12.09 9.19 -6.86
N LEU A 100 11.24 9.74 -6.01
CA LEU A 100 11.63 10.26 -4.70
C LEU A 100 12.09 9.14 -3.77
N VAL A 101 11.39 7.99 -3.77
CA VAL A 101 11.79 6.80 -3.01
C VAL A 101 13.10 6.21 -3.53
N LEU A 102 13.26 6.10 -4.85
CA LEU A 102 14.51 5.64 -5.47
C LEU A 102 15.68 6.56 -5.13
N SER A 103 15.47 7.86 -5.23
CA SER A 103 16.49 8.87 -4.90
C SER A 103 16.88 8.79 -3.43
N PHE A 104 15.91 8.62 -2.53
CA PHE A 104 16.17 8.46 -1.10
C PHE A 104 16.95 7.17 -0.80
N SER A 105 16.62 6.07 -1.48
CA SER A 105 17.31 4.80 -1.34
C SER A 105 18.77 4.88 -1.81
N ILE A 106 19.01 5.50 -2.97
CA ILE A 106 20.36 5.75 -3.49
C ILE A 106 21.14 6.68 -2.55
N PHE A 107 20.51 7.75 -2.07
CA PHE A 107 21.12 8.67 -1.11
C PHE A 107 21.56 7.95 0.17
N MET A 108 20.72 7.05 0.70
CA MET A 108 21.06 6.25 1.87
C MET A 108 22.28 5.34 1.63
N ILE A 109 22.38 4.72 0.45
CA ILE A 109 23.53 3.89 0.07
C ILE A 109 24.81 4.73 0.04
N PHE A 110 24.77 5.91 -0.60
CA PHE A 110 25.91 6.83 -0.62
C PHE A 110 26.30 7.33 0.78
N TYR A 111 25.31 7.59 1.64
CA TYR A 111 25.54 7.97 3.03
C TYR A 111 26.27 6.86 3.80
N LEU A 112 25.85 5.60 3.62
CA LEU A 112 26.47 4.43 4.26
C LEU A 112 27.91 4.20 3.75
N LEU A 113 28.15 4.45 2.46
CA LEU A 113 29.48 4.35 1.87
C LEU A 113 30.42 5.44 2.39
N SER A 114 29.89 6.64 2.65
CA SER A 114 30.66 7.79 3.13
C SER A 114 30.91 7.75 4.64
N HIS A 115 30.02 7.09 5.40
CA HIS A 115 30.16 6.86 6.84
C HIS A 115 30.10 5.35 7.11
N PRO A 116 31.14 4.58 6.72
CA PRO A 116 31.20 3.17 7.03
C PRO A 116 31.10 3.03 8.55
N THR A 117 30.08 2.32 9.01
CA THR A 117 29.92 1.96 10.41
C THR A 117 31.18 1.21 10.81
N LYS A 118 32.01 1.83 11.67
CA LYS A 118 33.11 1.13 12.35
C LYS A 118 32.44 0.02 13.16
N HIS A 119 32.68 -1.22 12.73
CA HIS A 119 32.15 -2.42 13.36
C HIS A 119 32.93 -2.73 14.65
#